data_AF-A0A5J6MJS3-F1
#
_entry.id   AF-A0A5J6MJS3-F1
#
_cell.length_a   1.000
_cell.length_b   1.000
_cell.length_c   1.000
_cell.angle_alpha   90.00
_cell.angle_beta   90.00
_cell.angle_gamma   90.00
#
_symmetry.space_group_name_H-M   'P 1'
#
loop_
_entity.id
_entity.type
_entity.pdbx_description
1 polymer ?
#
loop_
_entity_poly.entity_id
_entity_poly.type
_entity_poly.pdbx_seq_one_letter_code
_entity_poly.pdbx_strand_id
1 'polypeptide(L)' 'MSVARVTKLTASSSKGFQDAVDAAVKRAAKTLRGITGIEVIKQKAKVSKGKIEEYRVTLEVTFILE' A
#
# COMPACT_ATOMS: atom_id res chain seq x y z
N MET A 1 15.93 -5.67 21.97
CA MET A 1 14.46 -5.85 21.91
C MET A 1 14.00 -5.06 20.70
N SER A 2 13.57 -5.72 19.62
CA SER A 2 13.23 -5.05 18.35
C SER A 2 11.77 -4.56 18.40
N VAL A 3 11.57 -3.25 18.23
CA VAL A 3 10.23 -2.66 18.17
C VAL A 3 9.84 -2.54 16.70
N ALA A 4 8.77 -3.21 16.30
CA ALA A 4 8.20 -3.04 14.96
C ALA A 4 7.08 -2.01 15.01
N ARG A 5 6.99 -1.18 13.97
CA ARG A 5 5.87 -0.27 13.77
C ARG A 5 5.12 -0.67 12.50
N VAL A 6 3.80 -0.72 12.65
CA VAL A 6 2.88 -0.99 11.55
C VAL A 6 2.22 0.33 11.18
N THR A 7 2.32 0.71 9.90
CA THR A 7 1.68 1.91 9.39
C THR A 7 0.72 1.53 8.27
N LYS A 8 -0.52 1.99 8.38
CA LYS A 8 -1.55 1.80 7.38
C LYS A 8 -1.51 2.90 6.33
N LEU A 9 -1.55 2.50 5.06
CA LEU A 9 -1.54 3.42 3.95
C LEU A 9 -2.46 2.94 2.83
N THR A 10 -3.00 3.90 2.08
CA THR A 10 -3.88 3.63 0.95
C THR A 10 -3.27 4.25 -0.27
N ALA A 11 -3.07 3.44 -1.30
CA ALA A 11 -2.62 3.88 -2.61
C ALA A 11 -3.73 3.68 -3.63
N SER A 12 -3.72 4.51 -4.67
CA SER A 12 -4.59 4.36 -5.83
C SER A 12 -3.79 4.29 -7.11
N SER A 13 -4.29 3.52 -8.08
CA SER A 13 -3.73 3.45 -9.43
C SER A 13 -4.84 3.25 -10.45
N SER A 14 -4.69 3.84 -11.63
CA SER A 14 -5.56 3.62 -12.79
C SER A 14 -5.21 2.36 -13.58
N LYS A 15 -4.02 1.77 -13.35
CA LYS A 15 -3.53 0.61 -14.12
C LYS A 15 -3.98 -0.72 -13.53
N GLY A 16 -4.04 -0.82 -12.21
CA GLY A 16 -4.45 -2.04 -11.52
C GLY A 16 -4.05 -2.08 -10.05
N PHE A 17 -4.46 -3.14 -9.35
CA PHE A 17 -4.15 -3.34 -7.94
C PHE A 17 -2.66 -3.54 -7.67
N GLN A 18 -1.96 -4.26 -8.53
CA GLN A 18 -0.53 -4.53 -8.36
C GLN A 18 0.31 -3.25 -8.48
N ASP A 19 -0.01 -2.39 -9.47
CA ASP A 19 0.64 -1.10 -9.63
C ASP A 19 0.36 -0.17 -8.43
N ALA A 20 -0.85 -0.22 -7.86
CA ALA A 20 -1.16 0.51 -6.63
C ALA A 20 -0.32 0.03 -5.43
N VAL A 21 -0.14 -1.29 -5.27
CA VAL A 21 0.71 -1.85 -4.20
C VAL A 21 2.17 -1.42 -4.38
N ASP A 22 2.72 -1.58 -5.58
CA ASP A 22 4.10 -1.19 -5.88
C ASP A 22 4.35 0.30 -5.65
N ALA A 23 3.40 1.15 -6.06
CA ALA A 23 3.45 2.59 -5.81
C ALA A 23 3.44 2.90 -4.31
N ALA A 24 2.61 2.21 -3.55
CA ALA A 24 2.53 2.37 -2.10
C ALA A 24 3.85 1.99 -1.40
N VAL A 25 4.42 0.84 -1.76
CA VAL A 25 5.72 0.37 -1.24
C VAL A 25 6.83 1.34 -1.59
N LYS A 26 6.93 1.76 -2.86
CA LYS A 26 7.91 2.76 -3.30
C LYS A 26 7.78 4.07 -2.54
N ARG A 27 6.54 4.52 -2.29
CA ARG A 27 6.31 5.75 -1.52
C ARG A 27 6.69 5.57 -0.05
N ALA A 28 6.38 4.43 0.56
CA ALA A 28 6.74 4.11 1.93
C ALA A 28 8.27 4.01 2.10
N ALA A 29 8.96 3.35 1.16
CA ALA A 29 10.42 3.17 1.17
C ALA A 29 11.21 4.49 1.07
N LYS A 30 10.59 5.56 0.55
CA LYS A 30 11.23 6.91 0.56
C LYS A 30 11.34 7.51 1.96
N THR A 31 10.50 7.10 2.89
CA THR A 31 10.43 7.68 4.25
C THR A 31 10.76 6.69 5.35
N LEU A 32 10.47 5.40 5.14
CA LEU A 32 10.62 4.34 6.13
C LEU A 32 11.78 3.43 5.71
N ARG A 33 12.72 3.22 6.62
CA ARG A 33 13.82 2.26 6.47
C ARG A 33 13.46 0.96 7.18
N GLY A 34 14.05 -0.16 6.77
CA GLY A 34 13.83 -1.45 7.42
C GLY A 34 12.43 -2.04 7.21
N ILE A 35 11.83 -1.79 6.04
CA ILE A 35 10.55 -2.44 5.65
C ILE A 35 10.80 -3.95 5.54
N THR A 36 10.08 -4.73 6.34
CA THR A 36 10.23 -6.19 6.41
C THR A 36 9.04 -6.93 5.80
N GLY A 37 7.88 -6.27 5.74
CA GLY A 37 6.69 -6.88 5.16
C GLY A 37 5.61 -5.86 4.84
N ILE A 38 4.70 -6.29 3.98
CA ILE A 38 3.46 -5.60 3.67
C ILE A 38 2.28 -6.57 3.75
N GLU A 39 1.14 -6.08 4.18
CA GLU A 39 -0.10 -6.84 4.26
C GLU A 39 -1.23 -6.07 3.62
N VAL A 40 -1.94 -6.69 2.67
CA VAL A 40 -3.07 -6.05 1.99
C VAL A 40 -4.34 -6.32 2.78
N ILE A 41 -4.93 -5.28 3.34
CA ILE A 41 -6.12 -5.39 4.19
C ILE A 41 -7.38 -5.29 3.36
N LYS A 42 -7.41 -4.33 2.41
CA LYS A 42 -8.60 -4.05 1.60
C LYS A 42 -8.21 -3.64 0.20
N GLN A 43 -8.91 -4.21 -0.76
CA GLN A 43 -8.87 -3.78 -2.16
C GLN A 43 -10.25 -3.22 -2.52
N LYS A 44 -10.26 -2.04 -3.12
CA LYS A 44 -11.46 -1.33 -3.56
C LYS A 44 -11.25 -0.85 -4.98
N ALA A 45 -12.32 -0.76 -5.75
CA ALA A 45 -12.29 -0.20 -7.09
C ALA A 45 -13.39 0.86 -7.20
N LYS A 46 -13.06 2.00 -7.80
CA LYS A 46 -14.03 3.00 -8.20
C LYS A 46 -14.52 2.62 -9.58
N VAL A 47 -15.82 2.34 -9.68
CA VAL A 47 -16.48 2.00 -10.95
C VAL A 47 -17.27 3.21 -11.42
N SER A 48 -17.14 3.55 -12.70
CA SER A 48 -17.84 4.65 -13.35
C SER A 48 -18.26 4.21 -14.74
N LYS A 49 -19.53 4.42 -15.08
CA LYS A 49 -20.12 4.03 -16.37
C LYS A 49 -19.83 2.57 -16.78
N GLY A 50 -19.84 1.66 -15.80
CA GLY A 50 -19.60 0.23 -16.01
C GLY A 50 -18.13 -0.16 -16.24
N LYS A 51 -17.18 0.77 -16.08
CA LYS A 51 -15.74 0.49 -16.15
C LYS A 51 -15.06 0.86 -14.84
N ILE A 52 -14.01 0.14 -14.49
CA ILE A 52 -13.19 0.49 -13.33
C ILE A 52 -12.33 1.70 -13.71
N GLU A 53 -12.57 2.83 -13.06
CA GLU A 53 -11.83 4.09 -13.22
C GLU A 53 -10.54 4.09 -12.39
N GLU A 54 -10.60 3.58 -11.16
CA GLU A 54 -9.48 3.68 -10.22
C GLU A 54 -9.46 2.49 -9.26
N TYR A 55 -8.30 1.87 -9.11
CA TYR A 55 -8.04 0.79 -8.16
C TYR A 55 -7.42 1.39 -6.91
N ARG A 56 -7.99 1.12 -5.74
CA ARG A 56 -7.50 1.56 -4.44
C ARG A 56 -7.14 0.36 -3.59
N VAL A 57 -5.93 0.35 -3.05
CA VAL A 57 -5.46 -0.70 -2.15
C VAL A 57 -5.07 -0.07 -0.83
N THR A 58 -5.66 -0.56 0.24
CA THR A 58 -5.25 -0.27 1.61
C THR A 58 -4.38 -1.41 2.10
N LEU A 59 -3.15 -1.07 2.47
CA LEU A 59 -2.16 -2.00 2.97
C LEU A 59 -1.48 -1.47 4.23
N GLU A 60 -1.01 -2.40 5.05
CA GLU A 60 -0.20 -2.13 6.22
C GLU A 60 1.25 -2.48 5.91
N VAL A 61 2.15 -1.56 6.26
CA VAL A 61 3.59 -1.72 6.09
C VAL A 61 4.21 -1.88 7.45
N THR A 62 4.93 -2.99 7.62
CA THR A 62 5.64 -3.30 8.85
C THR A 62 7.12 -3.01 8.63
N PHE A 63 7.69 -2.20 9.52
CA PHE A 63 9.10 -1.86 9.51
C PHE A 63 9.64 -1.88 10.94
N ILE A 64 10.91 -2.26 11.06
CA ILE A 64 11.59 -2.31 12.35
C ILE A 64 12.14 -0.91 12.65
N LEU A 65 11.93 -0.44 13.88
CA LEU A 65 12.54 0.77 14.39
C LEU A 65 13.92 0.41 14.95
N GLU A 66 14.97 1.05 14.42
CA GLU A 66 16.29 1.12 15.05
C GLU A 66 16.30 2.19 16.16
#